data_AF-A0A6S7HC28-F1
#
_entry.id   AF-A0A6S7HC28-F1
#
_cell.length_a   1.000
_cell.length_b   1.000
_cell.length_c   1.000
_cell.angle_alpha   90.00
_cell.angle_beta   90.00
_cell.angle_gamma   90.00
#
_symmetry.space_group_name_H-M   'P 1'
#
loop_
_entity.id
_entity.type
_entity.pdbx_description
1 polymer ?
#
loop_
_entity_poly.entity_id
_entity_poly.type
_entity_poly.pdbx_seq_one_letter_code
_entity_poly.pdbx_strand_id
1 'polypeptide(L)'
;MEVYMAVLADILHLKRCLEHLPRLLPRPYSVACSPLENHTQLRFVFNIVEFPHIDNVRNERYGVCTSWLQKLSKHLTEKNEDKEVSLESNLKELSISNHPEVYIIRRNPTGFHLPHDKHCPLIMIGPGTGVAPFIGFLQHRQHLQKQATPDTKFGATWLFYGCRHKERDFLFRDELTEFERSGVLTKLIVSFSRDATPVDSSETKSPKYVQDNIKIWGEELCNLIYNSGAFIFVCGDAKNMAKNVLETFIDVLQNIKGLSHEEAKKDIWKLRQEHRYVEDVWT
;
A
#
# COMPACT_ATOMS: atom_id res chain seq x y z
N MET A 1 46.56 11.93 -34.81
CA MET A 1 46.80 10.62 -34.17
C MET A 1 46.33 10.63 -32.71
N GLU A 2 46.64 11.66 -31.93
CA GLU A 2 46.23 11.78 -30.51
C GLU A 2 44.70 11.84 -30.28
N VAL A 3 43.94 12.59 -31.09
CA VAL A 3 42.47 12.64 -30.98
C VAL A 3 41.82 11.27 -31.23
N TYR A 4 42.38 10.48 -32.15
CA TYR A 4 41.90 9.13 -32.46
C TYR A 4 42.17 8.14 -31.31
N MET A 5 43.30 8.30 -30.61
CA MET A 5 43.67 7.47 -29.46
C MET A 5 42.87 7.81 -28.21
N ALA A 6 42.54 9.09 -27.98
CA ALA A 6 41.66 9.52 -26.89
C ALA A 6 40.22 9.00 -27.07
N VAL A 7 39.67 9.11 -28.29
CA VAL A 7 38.34 8.58 -28.62
C VAL A 7 38.32 7.04 -28.49
N LEU A 8 39.38 6.34 -28.90
CA LEU A 8 39.48 4.88 -28.72
C LEU A 8 39.63 4.46 -27.25
N ALA A 9 40.37 5.22 -26.44
CA ALA A 9 40.48 5.00 -25.00
C ALA A 9 39.12 5.21 -24.30
N ASP A 10 38.41 6.29 -24.64
CA ASP A 10 37.06 6.57 -24.11
C ASP A 10 36.03 5.53 -24.56
N ILE A 11 36.11 5.04 -25.81
CA ILE A 11 35.26 3.94 -26.30
C ILE A 11 35.56 2.63 -25.56
N LEU A 12 36.84 2.31 -25.32
CA LEU A 12 37.24 1.13 -24.55
C LEU A 12 36.76 1.23 -23.10
N HIS A 13 36.78 2.44 -22.52
CA HIS A 13 36.27 2.72 -21.18
C HIS A 13 34.75 2.63 -21.11
N LEU A 14 34.02 3.16 -22.11
CA LEU A 14 32.57 3.03 -22.20
C LEU A 14 32.12 1.57 -22.33
N LYS A 15 32.79 0.80 -23.20
CA LYS A 15 32.48 -0.63 -23.37
C LYS A 15 32.61 -1.38 -22.05
N ARG A 16 33.70 -1.12 -21.32
CA ARG A 16 33.93 -1.72 -19.99
C ARG A 16 32.88 -1.27 -18.97
N CYS A 17 32.45 -0.01 -19.00
CA CYS A 17 31.33 0.44 -18.16
C CYS A 17 30.04 -0.32 -18.49
N LEU A 18 29.70 -0.47 -19.78
CA LEU A 18 28.49 -1.21 -20.20
C LEU A 18 28.53 -2.69 -19.83
N GLU A 19 29.73 -3.32 -19.84
CA GLU A 19 29.92 -4.70 -19.39
C GLU A 19 29.65 -4.88 -17.88
N HIS A 20 29.89 -3.84 -17.08
CA HIS A 20 29.70 -3.88 -15.61
C HIS A 20 28.37 -3.29 -15.12
N LEU A 21 27.69 -2.48 -15.94
CA LEU A 21 26.43 -1.84 -15.54
C LEU A 21 25.30 -2.86 -15.46
N PRO A 22 24.59 -2.97 -14.31
CA PRO A 22 23.45 -3.85 -14.20
C PRO A 22 22.28 -3.34 -15.05
N ARG A 23 21.40 -4.27 -15.45
CA ARG A 23 20.16 -3.92 -16.14
C ARG A 23 19.28 -3.02 -15.27
N LEU A 24 18.68 -2.00 -15.89
CA LEU A 24 17.65 -1.20 -15.23
C LEU A 24 16.34 -2.00 -15.14
N LEU A 25 16.00 -2.43 -13.93
CA LEU A 25 14.80 -3.25 -13.70
C LEU A 25 13.52 -2.41 -13.59
N PRO A 26 12.34 -2.95 -13.97
CA PRO A 26 11.06 -2.32 -13.67
C PRO A 26 10.80 -2.28 -12.16
N ARG A 27 10.00 -1.31 -11.70
CA ARG A 27 9.63 -1.17 -10.28
C ARG A 27 8.17 -1.60 -10.09
N PRO A 28 7.88 -2.57 -9.19
CA PRO A 28 6.53 -3.01 -8.93
C PRO A 28 5.77 -1.99 -8.05
N TYR A 29 4.48 -1.85 -8.30
CA TYR A 29 3.55 -1.07 -7.48
C TYR A 29 2.26 -1.85 -7.29
N SER A 30 1.66 -1.78 -6.11
CA SER A 30 0.37 -2.41 -5.83
C SER A 30 -0.77 -1.56 -6.38
N VAL A 31 -1.73 -2.22 -7.02
CA VAL A 31 -2.89 -1.57 -7.61
C VAL A 31 -3.80 -1.06 -6.50
N ALA A 32 -4.15 0.23 -6.56
CA ALA A 32 -4.95 0.93 -5.56
C ALA A 32 -6.36 1.28 -6.06
N CYS A 33 -6.87 0.52 -7.02
CA CYS A 33 -8.24 0.66 -7.51
C CYS A 33 -8.88 -0.68 -7.83
N SER A 34 -10.20 -0.68 -7.94
CA SER A 34 -10.97 -1.79 -8.48
C SER A 34 -11.24 -1.58 -9.98
N PRO A 35 -11.08 -2.61 -10.83
CA PRO A 35 -11.51 -2.51 -12.22
C PRO A 35 -13.03 -2.33 -12.35
N LEU A 36 -13.82 -2.69 -11.33
CA LEU A 36 -15.27 -2.47 -11.31
C LEU A 36 -15.66 -1.01 -11.07
N GLU A 37 -14.75 -0.19 -10.52
CA GLU A 37 -14.99 1.24 -10.39
C GLU A 37 -14.76 1.95 -11.73
N ASN A 38 -13.63 1.66 -12.37
CA ASN A 38 -13.31 2.18 -13.69
C ASN A 38 -12.42 1.18 -14.46
N HIS A 39 -12.95 0.60 -15.54
CA HIS A 39 -12.26 -0.42 -16.33
C HIS A 39 -11.07 0.11 -17.14
N THR A 40 -10.98 1.43 -17.34
CA THR A 40 -9.93 2.07 -18.15
C THR A 40 -8.88 2.78 -17.32
N GLN A 41 -9.00 2.78 -15.99
CA GLN A 41 -8.11 3.49 -15.08
C GLN A 41 -7.36 2.53 -14.16
N LEU A 42 -6.05 2.77 -14.03
CA LEU A 42 -5.20 2.11 -13.05
C LEU A 42 -4.65 3.16 -12.08
N ARG A 43 -4.93 2.99 -10.78
CA ARG A 43 -4.37 3.81 -9.70
C ARG A 43 -3.33 3.00 -8.94
N PHE A 44 -2.28 3.66 -8.47
CA PHE A 44 -1.29 3.11 -7.56
C PHE A 44 -0.73 4.24 -6.70
N VAL A 45 -0.07 3.90 -5.59
CA VAL A 45 0.39 4.87 -4.59
C VAL A 45 1.86 4.61 -4.28
N PHE A 46 2.64 5.66 -4.12
CA PHE A 46 4.06 5.56 -3.80
C PHE A 46 4.54 6.76 -2.99
N ASN A 47 5.57 6.53 -2.19
CA ASN A 47 6.35 7.60 -1.58
C ASN A 47 7.50 7.99 -2.51
N ILE A 48 7.87 9.27 -2.50
CA ILE A 48 9.14 9.70 -3.08
C ILE A 48 10.26 9.12 -2.25
N VAL A 49 11.18 8.41 -2.91
CA VAL A 49 12.32 7.80 -2.24
C VAL A 49 13.45 8.80 -2.25
N GLU A 50 13.91 9.20 -1.07
CA GLU A 50 14.96 10.18 -0.89
C GLU A 50 16.08 9.56 -0.05
N PHE A 51 17.31 9.76 -0.49
CA PHE A 51 18.51 9.41 0.23
C PHE A 51 19.18 10.71 0.64
N PRO A 52 19.24 11.04 1.94
CA PRO A 52 19.80 12.31 2.39
C PRO A 52 21.31 12.37 2.10
N HIS A 53 21.79 13.60 1.96
CA HIS A 53 23.22 13.93 1.94
C HIS A 53 23.90 13.37 3.18
N ILE A 54 25.09 12.80 2.99
CA ILE A 54 25.98 12.39 4.08
C ILE A 54 27.36 12.98 3.76
N ASP A 55 27.84 13.87 4.63
CA ASP A 55 29.10 14.59 4.47
C ASP A 55 30.25 13.64 4.10
N ASN A 56 30.98 13.97 3.04
CA ASN A 56 32.10 13.20 2.49
C ASN A 56 31.78 11.76 2.04
N VAL A 57 30.52 11.32 2.07
CA VAL A 57 30.13 9.95 1.67
C VAL A 57 29.28 9.97 0.41
N ARG A 58 28.21 10.77 0.40
CA ARG A 58 27.32 10.86 -0.76
C ARG A 58 26.51 12.15 -0.76
N ASN A 59 26.29 12.67 -1.95
CA ASN A 59 25.27 13.69 -2.18
C ASN A 59 23.87 13.13 -1.98
N GLU A 60 22.89 14.03 -1.83
CA GLU A 60 21.48 13.66 -1.86
C GLU A 60 21.12 12.96 -3.18
N ARG A 61 20.27 11.94 -3.09
CA ARG A 61 19.82 11.18 -4.27
C ARG A 61 18.35 10.85 -4.14
N TYR A 62 17.71 10.66 -5.28
CA TYR A 62 16.31 10.25 -5.35
C TYR A 62 16.18 8.88 -6.01
N GLY A 63 15.13 8.16 -5.66
CA GLY A 63 14.77 6.92 -6.35
C GLY A 63 14.50 7.18 -7.82
N VAL A 64 15.11 6.38 -8.70
CA VAL A 64 15.02 6.56 -10.16
C VAL A 64 13.56 6.59 -10.64
N CYS A 65 12.76 5.60 -10.24
CA CYS A 65 11.37 5.48 -10.70
C CYS A 65 10.44 6.49 -10.03
N THR A 66 10.51 6.66 -8.71
CA THR A 66 9.59 7.53 -7.96
C THR A 66 9.82 9.01 -8.27
N SER A 67 11.07 9.45 -8.45
CA SER A 67 11.36 10.82 -8.89
C SER A 67 10.98 11.07 -10.35
N TRP A 68 11.14 10.08 -11.23
CA TRP A 68 10.66 10.17 -12.61
C TRP A 68 9.13 10.30 -12.67
N LEU A 69 8.40 9.46 -11.93
CA LEU A 69 6.95 9.54 -11.82
C LEU A 69 6.47 10.87 -11.21
N GLN A 70 7.20 11.41 -10.24
CA GLN A 70 6.88 12.73 -9.67
C GLN A 70 7.02 13.87 -10.69
N LYS A 71 8.08 13.84 -11.52
CA LYS A 71 8.24 14.80 -12.60
C LYS A 71 7.09 14.68 -13.61
N LEU A 72 6.71 13.43 -13.92
CA LEU A 72 5.59 13.13 -14.80
C LEU A 72 4.26 13.70 -14.28
N SER A 73 3.99 13.50 -13.00
CA SER A 73 2.74 13.94 -12.38
C SER A 73 2.66 15.47 -12.27
N LYS A 74 3.76 16.15 -11.94
CA LYS A 74 3.80 17.62 -11.90
C LYS A 74 3.43 18.25 -13.24
N HIS A 75 4.00 17.74 -14.34
CA HIS A 75 3.66 18.20 -15.68
C HIS A 75 2.18 18.03 -16.05
N LEU A 76 1.50 17.05 -15.44
CA LEU A 76 0.07 16.83 -15.65
C LEU A 76 -0.79 17.75 -14.79
N THR A 77 -0.39 18.01 -13.55
CA THR A 77 -1.12 18.90 -12.63
C THR A 77 -1.02 20.37 -13.06
N GLU A 78 0.18 20.85 -13.42
CA GLU A 78 0.42 22.25 -13.83
C GLU A 78 -0.36 22.61 -15.12
N LYS A 79 -0.53 21.68 -16.06
CA LYS A 79 -1.33 21.89 -17.28
C LYS A 79 -2.84 22.02 -17.03
N ASN A 80 -3.34 21.61 -15.87
CA ASN A 80 -4.77 21.65 -15.54
C ASN A 80 -5.18 22.94 -14.80
N GLU A 81 -4.24 23.68 -14.21
CA GLU A 81 -4.55 24.92 -13.48
C GLU A 81 -4.68 26.17 -14.39
N ASP A 82 -4.18 26.11 -15.64
CA ASP A 82 -4.14 27.26 -16.58
C ASP A 82 -5.29 27.34 -17.61
N LYS A 83 -6.43 26.66 -17.40
CA LYS A 83 -7.55 26.69 -18.38
C LYS A 83 -8.68 27.65 -18.00
N GLU A 84 -8.52 28.92 -18.36
CA GLU A 84 -9.65 29.70 -18.88
C GLU A 84 -10.09 29.07 -20.22
N VAL A 85 -11.33 28.63 -20.28
CA VAL A 85 -11.89 27.82 -21.38
C VAL A 85 -12.15 28.69 -22.61
N SER A 86 -11.25 28.67 -23.59
CA SER A 86 -11.52 29.19 -24.94
C SER A 86 -11.87 28.04 -25.91
N LEU A 87 -12.72 28.30 -26.91
CA LEU A 87 -13.14 27.26 -27.87
C LEU A 87 -11.96 26.63 -28.65
N GLU A 88 -10.84 27.33 -28.75
CA GLU A 88 -9.64 26.89 -29.47
C GLU A 88 -8.84 25.83 -28.70
N SER A 89 -8.91 25.80 -27.35
CA SER A 89 -8.27 24.75 -26.56
C SER A 89 -9.00 23.42 -26.68
N ASN A 90 -10.33 23.42 -26.82
CA ASN A 90 -11.14 22.21 -27.03
C ASN A 90 -10.81 21.48 -28.36
N LEU A 91 -10.40 22.21 -29.41
CA LEU A 91 -10.00 21.63 -30.69
C LEU A 91 -8.57 21.04 -30.65
N LYS A 92 -7.69 21.55 -29.79
CA LYS A 92 -6.36 20.97 -29.53
C LYS A 92 -6.41 19.77 -28.59
N GLU A 93 -7.38 19.71 -27.68
CA GLU A 93 -7.60 18.57 -26.78
C GLU A 93 -8.08 17.29 -27.47
N LEU A 94 -8.62 17.39 -28.68
CA LEU A 94 -8.92 16.22 -29.52
C LEU A 94 -7.67 15.58 -30.12
N SER A 95 -6.48 16.15 -29.92
CA SER A 95 -5.21 15.49 -30.24
C SER A 95 -4.78 14.60 -29.07
N ILE A 96 -4.80 13.29 -29.29
CA ILE A 96 -4.36 12.23 -28.36
C ILE A 96 -2.86 12.37 -27.95
N SER A 97 -2.14 13.37 -28.45
CA SER A 97 -0.70 13.29 -28.68
C SER A 97 0.19 14.08 -27.70
N ASN A 98 -0.18 14.26 -26.42
CA ASN A 98 0.73 14.92 -25.46
C ASN A 98 0.64 14.42 -24.00
N HIS A 99 0.01 13.27 -23.76
CA HIS A 99 0.10 12.63 -22.45
C HIS A 99 1.37 11.78 -22.37
N PRO A 100 2.15 11.89 -21.28
CA PRO A 100 3.29 11.04 -21.10
C PRO A 100 2.86 9.58 -20.99
N GLU A 101 3.46 8.72 -21.79
CA GLU A 101 3.20 7.28 -21.77
C GLU A 101 4.05 6.58 -20.70
N VAL A 102 3.42 5.68 -19.94
CA VAL A 102 4.10 4.82 -18.98
C VAL A 102 3.91 3.37 -19.40
N TYR A 103 5.00 2.71 -19.78
CA TYR A 103 4.99 1.29 -20.12
C TYR A 103 4.87 0.46 -18.84
N ILE A 104 3.78 -0.32 -18.75
CA ILE A 104 3.51 -1.20 -17.62
C ILE A 104 3.44 -2.66 -18.09
N ILE A 105 3.87 -3.56 -17.22
CA ILE A 105 3.75 -5.01 -17.44
C ILE A 105 3.04 -5.57 -16.21
N ARG A 106 1.97 -6.35 -16.45
CA ARG A 106 1.27 -7.04 -15.37
C ARG A 106 2.16 -8.15 -14.82
N ARG A 107 2.36 -8.16 -13.50
CA ARG A 107 3.01 -9.27 -12.80
C ARG A 107 2.04 -10.44 -12.64
N ASN A 108 2.57 -11.66 -12.61
CA ASN A 108 1.79 -12.84 -12.25
C ASN A 108 1.11 -12.65 -10.88
N PRO A 109 -0.13 -13.14 -10.68
CA PRO A 109 -0.84 -13.00 -9.42
C PRO A 109 -0.03 -13.57 -8.25
N THR A 110 0.06 -12.81 -7.16
CA THR A 110 0.83 -13.15 -5.95
C THR A 110 0.00 -13.82 -4.85
N GLY A 111 -1.27 -14.14 -5.14
CA GLY A 111 -2.25 -14.62 -4.15
C GLY A 111 -2.86 -13.49 -3.29
N PHE A 112 -2.45 -12.24 -3.50
CA PHE A 112 -2.99 -11.08 -2.79
C PHE A 112 -4.26 -10.55 -3.47
N HIS A 113 -5.36 -11.29 -3.34
CA HIS A 113 -6.67 -10.93 -3.89
C HIS A 113 -7.78 -11.19 -2.86
N LEU A 114 -8.93 -10.56 -3.06
CA LEU A 114 -10.13 -10.85 -2.27
C LEU A 114 -10.50 -12.34 -2.37
N PRO A 115 -11.02 -12.95 -1.30
CA PRO A 115 -11.61 -14.28 -1.38
C PRO A 115 -12.84 -14.27 -2.29
N HIS A 116 -13.10 -15.40 -2.95
CA HIS A 116 -14.30 -15.57 -3.78
C HIS A 116 -15.60 -15.52 -2.96
N ASP A 117 -15.55 -16.05 -1.73
CA ASP A 117 -16.67 -15.99 -0.80
C ASP A 117 -16.76 -14.59 -0.18
N LYS A 118 -17.89 -13.91 -0.42
CA LYS A 118 -18.19 -12.55 0.05
C LYS A 118 -18.54 -12.52 1.55
N HIS A 119 -18.92 -13.67 2.12
CA HIS A 119 -19.28 -13.82 3.54
C HIS A 119 -18.06 -13.89 4.46
N CYS A 120 -16.89 -14.26 3.92
CA CYS A 120 -15.65 -14.28 4.69
C CYS A 120 -15.28 -12.87 5.17
N PRO A 121 -15.02 -12.68 6.47
CA PRO A 121 -14.50 -11.42 6.98
C PRO A 121 -13.09 -11.14 6.48
N LEU A 122 -12.72 -9.87 6.42
CA LEU A 122 -11.41 -9.40 5.99
C LEU A 122 -10.78 -8.58 7.09
N ILE A 123 -9.52 -8.87 7.41
CA ILE A 123 -8.67 -8.13 8.32
C ILE A 123 -7.51 -7.59 7.49
N MET A 124 -7.53 -6.29 7.20
CA MET A 124 -6.55 -5.61 6.36
C MET A 124 -5.63 -4.76 7.22
N ILE A 125 -4.32 -4.90 7.07
CA ILE A 125 -3.31 -4.21 7.87
C ILE A 125 -2.32 -3.54 6.92
N GLY A 126 -2.36 -2.21 6.84
CA GLY A 126 -1.63 -1.46 5.81
C GLY A 126 -1.26 -0.04 6.22
N PRO A 127 -0.21 0.16 7.04
CA PRO A 127 0.24 1.49 7.39
C PRO A 127 0.91 2.21 6.21
N GLY A 128 0.75 3.54 6.16
CA GLY A 128 1.32 4.40 5.11
C GLY A 128 0.82 3.99 3.72
N THR A 129 1.74 3.90 2.75
CA THR A 129 1.41 3.45 1.38
C THR A 129 1.01 1.97 1.31
N GLY A 130 1.16 1.20 2.39
CA GLY A 130 0.62 -0.15 2.51
C GLY A 130 -0.91 -0.22 2.43
N VAL A 131 -1.60 0.92 2.56
CA VAL A 131 -3.06 0.99 2.37
C VAL A 131 -3.49 0.81 0.90
N ALA A 132 -2.57 0.98 -0.05
CA ALA A 132 -2.85 1.02 -1.48
C ALA A 132 -3.78 -0.11 -1.97
N PRO A 133 -3.46 -1.41 -1.83
CA PRO A 133 -4.34 -2.47 -2.32
C PRO A 133 -5.69 -2.53 -1.61
N PHE A 134 -5.76 -2.06 -0.36
CA PHE A 134 -6.99 -2.07 0.43
C PHE A 134 -8.01 -1.05 -0.05
N ILE A 135 -7.57 0.06 -0.66
CA ILE A 135 -8.47 0.96 -1.38
C ILE A 135 -9.15 0.21 -2.53
N GLY A 136 -8.39 -0.53 -3.34
CA GLY A 136 -8.94 -1.36 -4.40
C GLY A 136 -9.90 -2.44 -3.88
N PHE A 137 -9.57 -3.10 -2.77
CA PHE A 137 -10.46 -4.10 -2.14
C PHE A 137 -11.77 -3.47 -1.68
N LEU A 138 -11.72 -2.31 -1.02
CA LEU A 138 -12.90 -1.61 -0.52
C LEU A 138 -13.78 -1.10 -1.66
N GLN A 139 -13.19 -0.51 -2.70
CA GLN A 139 -13.93 -0.13 -3.91
C GLN A 139 -14.60 -1.33 -4.56
N HIS A 140 -13.89 -2.46 -4.66
CA HIS A 140 -14.44 -3.69 -5.22
C HIS A 140 -15.62 -4.21 -4.40
N ARG A 141 -15.48 -4.26 -3.06
CA ARG A 141 -16.57 -4.65 -2.16
C ARG A 141 -17.75 -3.70 -2.23
N GLN A 142 -17.52 -2.38 -2.29
CA GLN A 142 -18.59 -1.40 -2.43
C GLN A 142 -19.38 -1.63 -3.71
N HIS A 143 -18.69 -1.88 -4.83
CA HIS A 143 -19.37 -2.17 -6.10
C HIS A 143 -20.19 -3.46 -6.01
N LEU A 144 -19.63 -4.52 -5.42
CA LEU A 144 -20.35 -5.77 -5.20
C LEU A 144 -21.56 -5.61 -4.28
N GLN A 145 -21.47 -4.78 -3.23
CA GLN A 145 -22.58 -4.47 -2.33
C GLN A 145 -23.71 -3.72 -3.07
N LYS A 146 -23.36 -2.73 -3.89
CA LYS A 146 -24.33 -1.96 -4.70
C LYS A 146 -25.09 -2.83 -5.70
N GLN A 147 -24.47 -3.91 -6.20
CA GLN A 147 -25.09 -4.86 -7.12
C GLN A 147 -25.83 -6.02 -6.42
N ALA A 148 -25.64 -6.17 -5.11
CA ALA A 148 -26.18 -7.30 -4.39
C ALA A 148 -27.66 -7.11 -4.04
N THR A 149 -28.37 -8.22 -3.84
CA THR A 149 -29.74 -8.18 -3.32
C THR A 149 -29.74 -7.75 -1.85
N PRO A 150 -30.83 -7.15 -1.33
CA PRO A 150 -30.91 -6.72 0.07
C PRO A 150 -30.60 -7.82 1.10
N ASP A 151 -30.84 -9.09 0.76
CA ASP A 151 -30.58 -10.25 1.63
C ASP A 151 -29.12 -10.72 1.59
N THR A 152 -28.30 -10.23 0.64
CA THR A 152 -26.91 -10.64 0.53
C THR A 152 -26.09 -10.04 1.66
N LYS A 153 -25.66 -10.88 2.60
CA LYS A 153 -24.76 -10.48 3.68
C LYS A 153 -23.32 -10.48 3.24
N PHE A 154 -22.58 -9.44 3.60
CA PHE A 154 -21.14 -9.36 3.40
C PHE A 154 -20.42 -9.60 4.72
N GLY A 155 -19.29 -10.31 4.67
CA GLY A 155 -18.41 -10.48 5.82
C GLY A 155 -17.88 -9.14 6.34
N ALA A 156 -17.61 -9.08 7.64
CA ALA A 156 -17.05 -7.88 8.27
C ALA A 156 -15.72 -7.50 7.61
N THR A 157 -15.48 -6.21 7.38
CA THR A 157 -14.26 -5.71 6.75
C THR A 157 -13.58 -4.73 7.69
N TRP A 158 -12.40 -5.09 8.21
CA TRP A 158 -11.64 -4.30 9.17
C TRP A 158 -10.35 -3.80 8.53
N LEU A 159 -10.01 -2.54 8.78
CA LEU A 159 -8.77 -1.93 8.32
C LEU A 159 -7.99 -1.34 9.50
N PHE A 160 -6.78 -1.84 9.71
CA PHE A 160 -5.79 -1.25 10.59
C PHE A 160 -4.84 -0.40 9.75
N TYR A 161 -5.06 0.91 9.84
CA TYR A 161 -4.25 1.93 9.16
C TYR A 161 -3.33 2.64 10.17
N GLY A 162 -2.21 3.15 9.68
CA GLY A 162 -1.29 3.94 10.49
C GLY A 162 -0.53 4.97 9.68
N CYS A 163 -0.37 6.16 10.23
CA CYS A 163 0.43 7.24 9.64
C CYS A 163 1.17 8.02 10.76
N ARG A 164 1.89 9.08 10.39
CA ARG A 164 2.62 9.89 11.38
C ARG A 164 1.68 10.87 12.07
N HIS A 165 0.93 11.62 11.28
CA HIS A 165 0.09 12.72 11.71
C HIS A 165 -1.26 12.69 11.01
N LYS A 166 -2.33 12.86 11.78
CA LYS A 166 -3.70 12.90 11.24
C LYS A 166 -3.90 13.94 10.16
N GLU A 167 -3.31 15.12 10.33
CA GLU A 167 -3.53 16.28 9.46
C GLU A 167 -2.47 16.43 8.36
N ARG A 168 -1.55 15.48 8.19
CA ARG A 168 -0.50 15.55 7.14
C ARG A 168 -0.47 14.36 6.21
N ASP A 169 -0.42 13.15 6.75
CA ASP A 169 -0.14 11.94 5.96
C ASP A 169 -1.19 10.84 6.17
N PHE A 170 -2.41 11.21 6.57
CA PHE A 170 -3.58 10.32 6.53
C PHE A 170 -4.07 10.19 5.08
N LEU A 171 -3.46 9.24 4.36
CA LEU A 171 -3.81 8.92 2.97
C LEU A 171 -5.25 8.42 2.87
N PHE A 172 -5.99 8.90 1.86
CA PHE A 172 -7.36 8.49 1.56
C PHE A 172 -8.35 8.70 2.72
N ARG A 173 -8.11 9.69 3.60
CA ARG A 173 -8.96 9.97 4.76
C ARG A 173 -10.44 10.04 4.41
N ASP A 174 -10.80 10.80 3.38
CA ASP A 174 -12.19 11.00 2.99
C ASP A 174 -12.81 9.72 2.39
N GLU A 175 -12.09 9.04 1.49
CA GLU A 175 -12.54 7.77 0.89
C GLU A 175 -12.75 6.70 1.97
N LEU A 176 -11.82 6.56 2.93
CA LEU A 176 -11.90 5.60 4.02
C LEU A 176 -13.04 5.92 4.99
N THR A 177 -13.25 7.20 5.31
CA THR A 177 -14.36 7.64 6.16
C THR A 177 -15.70 7.36 5.47
N GLU A 178 -15.77 7.55 4.15
CA GLU A 178 -16.97 7.23 3.37
C GLU A 178 -17.24 5.72 3.33
N PHE A 179 -16.22 4.88 3.16
CA PHE A 179 -16.40 3.42 3.22
C PHE A 179 -16.91 2.96 4.59
N GLU A 180 -16.46 3.59 5.68
CA GLU A 180 -16.95 3.31 7.02
C GLU A 180 -18.41 3.75 7.17
N ARG A 181 -18.72 4.98 6.76
CA ARG A 181 -20.08 5.53 6.79
C ARG A 181 -21.08 4.72 5.96
N SER A 182 -20.66 4.21 4.81
CA SER A 182 -21.50 3.39 3.93
C SER A 182 -21.58 1.92 4.35
N GLY A 183 -20.89 1.49 5.41
CA GLY A 183 -20.87 0.11 5.90
C GLY A 183 -20.07 -0.88 5.04
N VAL A 184 -19.30 -0.39 4.06
CA VAL A 184 -18.37 -1.22 3.27
C VAL A 184 -17.20 -1.64 4.14
N LEU A 185 -16.66 -0.68 4.90
CA LEU A 185 -15.68 -0.89 5.93
C LEU A 185 -16.42 -0.97 7.26
N THR A 186 -16.44 -2.15 7.87
CA THR A 186 -17.10 -2.36 9.16
C THR A 186 -16.36 -1.67 10.30
N LYS A 187 -15.03 -1.54 10.18
CA LYS A 187 -14.21 -0.89 11.20
C LYS A 187 -12.95 -0.28 10.63
N LEU A 188 -12.76 1.03 10.86
CA LEU A 188 -11.52 1.73 10.60
C LEU A 188 -10.76 1.98 11.91
N ILE A 189 -9.59 1.37 12.07
CA ILE A 189 -8.71 1.59 13.22
C ILE A 189 -7.46 2.32 12.75
N VAL A 190 -7.26 3.55 13.24
CA VAL A 190 -6.15 4.41 12.80
C VAL A 190 -5.16 4.66 13.94
N SER A 191 -3.87 4.52 13.63
CA SER A 191 -2.77 4.79 14.57
C SER A 191 -1.97 6.01 14.11
N PHE A 192 -1.82 7.02 14.97
CA PHE A 192 -1.02 8.21 14.69
C PHE A 192 0.28 8.17 15.50
N SER A 193 1.38 7.80 14.84
CA SER A 193 2.64 7.48 15.52
C SER A 193 3.38 8.70 16.10
N ARG A 194 3.09 9.92 15.60
CA ARG A 194 3.78 11.17 15.97
C ARG A 194 2.85 12.27 16.46
N ASP A 195 1.55 12.04 16.56
CA ASP A 195 0.63 12.99 17.19
C ASP A 195 0.80 12.95 18.72
N ALA A 196 0.59 14.10 19.35
CA ALA A 196 0.69 14.22 20.79
C ALA A 196 -0.41 13.39 21.46
N THR A 197 -0.04 12.56 22.45
CA THR A 197 -0.99 11.82 23.26
C THR A 197 -1.57 12.80 24.29
N PRO A 198 -2.90 12.92 24.45
CA PRO A 198 -3.49 13.80 25.45
C PRO A 198 -2.91 13.49 26.84
N VAL A 199 -2.46 14.53 27.55
CA VAL A 199 -1.73 14.42 28.82
C VAL A 199 -2.66 14.01 29.99
N ASP A 200 -3.97 13.94 29.75
CA ASP A 200 -5.00 13.86 30.79
C ASP A 200 -5.66 12.48 30.96
N SER A 201 -5.20 11.45 30.24
CA SER A 201 -5.68 10.08 30.43
C SER A 201 -4.67 9.27 31.25
N SER A 202 -5.02 9.02 32.51
CA SER A 202 -4.28 8.17 33.44
C SER A 202 -3.83 6.84 32.78
N GLU A 203 -2.54 6.56 32.87
CA GLU A 203 -1.88 5.25 32.74
C GLU A 203 -1.98 4.45 31.42
N THR A 204 -2.80 4.83 30.43
CA THR A 204 -2.87 4.10 29.15
C THR A 204 -2.24 4.91 28.01
N LYS A 205 -1.03 4.51 27.59
CA LYS A 205 -0.39 5.04 26.37
C LYS A 205 -1.32 4.78 25.18
N SER A 206 -1.69 5.82 24.43
CA SER A 206 -2.48 5.66 23.21
C SER A 206 -1.73 4.77 22.19
N PRO A 207 -2.43 3.89 21.45
CA PRO A 207 -1.81 3.02 20.46
C PRO A 207 -1.15 3.84 19.35
N LYS A 208 0.17 3.68 19.17
CA LYS A 208 0.96 4.48 18.23
C LYS A 208 1.13 3.79 16.87
N TYR A 209 1.09 2.47 16.87
CA TYR A 209 1.27 1.66 15.66
C TYR A 209 0.13 0.65 15.50
N VAL A 210 0.01 0.11 14.29
CA VAL A 210 -1.05 -0.87 13.95
C VAL A 210 -1.01 -2.09 14.87
N GLN A 211 0.17 -2.55 15.27
CA GLN A 211 0.31 -3.67 16.21
C GLN A 211 -0.24 -3.37 17.61
N ASP A 212 -0.16 -2.13 18.09
CA ASP A 212 -0.72 -1.77 19.40
C ASP A 212 -2.25 -1.92 19.37
N ASN A 213 -2.86 -1.48 18.27
CA ASN A 213 -4.29 -1.65 18.03
C ASN A 213 -4.69 -3.11 17.81
N ILE A 214 -3.85 -3.93 17.18
CA ILE A 214 -4.09 -5.38 17.06
C ILE A 214 -4.13 -6.03 18.44
N LYS A 215 -3.28 -5.62 19.39
CA LYS A 215 -3.31 -6.12 20.78
C LYS A 215 -4.61 -5.73 21.47
N ILE A 216 -5.06 -4.49 21.32
CA ILE A 216 -6.32 -4.00 21.91
C ILE A 216 -7.52 -4.78 21.40
N TRP A 217 -7.60 -5.04 20.09
CA TRP A 217 -8.70 -5.76 19.45
C TRP A 217 -8.47 -7.27 19.33
N GLY A 218 -7.51 -7.81 20.09
CA GLY A 218 -7.04 -9.19 19.92
C GLY A 218 -8.14 -10.23 20.06
N GLU A 219 -9.09 -10.04 20.99
CA GLU A 219 -10.17 -10.99 21.26
C GLU A 219 -11.14 -11.07 20.08
N GLU A 220 -11.61 -9.94 19.57
CA GLU A 220 -12.48 -9.90 18.40
C GLU A 220 -11.78 -10.40 17.14
N LEU A 221 -10.49 -10.10 16.97
CA LEU A 221 -9.69 -10.64 15.87
C LEU A 221 -9.61 -12.16 15.95
N CYS A 222 -9.33 -12.73 17.12
CA CYS A 222 -9.35 -14.18 17.32
C CYS A 222 -10.71 -14.78 16.96
N ASN A 223 -11.82 -14.16 17.40
CA ASN A 223 -13.16 -14.61 17.03
C ASN A 223 -13.41 -14.58 15.52
N LEU A 224 -13.03 -13.48 14.85
CA LEU A 224 -13.14 -13.36 13.39
C LEU A 224 -12.31 -14.42 12.66
N ILE A 225 -11.07 -14.65 13.11
CA ILE A 225 -10.14 -15.60 12.50
C ILE A 225 -10.63 -17.04 12.67
N TYR A 226 -10.95 -17.48 13.88
CA TYR A 226 -11.21 -18.90 14.14
C TYR A 226 -12.68 -19.29 14.01
N ASN A 227 -13.61 -18.41 14.37
CA ASN A 227 -15.04 -18.74 14.36
C ASN A 227 -15.74 -18.28 13.08
N SER A 228 -15.26 -17.20 12.45
CA SER A 228 -15.87 -16.65 11.22
C SER A 228 -15.05 -16.87 9.95
N GLY A 229 -13.88 -17.53 10.05
CA GLY A 229 -13.08 -17.86 8.87
C GLY A 229 -12.40 -16.67 8.19
N ALA A 230 -12.06 -15.61 8.93
CA ALA A 230 -11.51 -14.38 8.34
C ALA A 230 -10.20 -14.58 7.56
N PHE A 231 -9.99 -13.73 6.56
CA PHE A 231 -8.74 -13.58 5.81
C PHE A 231 -7.96 -12.38 6.32
N ILE A 232 -6.67 -12.58 6.58
CA ILE A 232 -5.72 -11.57 7.06
C ILE A 232 -4.82 -11.17 5.90
N PHE A 233 -4.76 -9.87 5.63
CA PHE A 233 -3.91 -9.27 4.62
C PHE A 233 -2.99 -8.25 5.26
N VAL A 234 -1.68 -8.41 5.05
CA VAL A 234 -0.66 -7.47 5.55
C VAL A 234 0.08 -6.85 4.37
N CYS A 235 0.15 -5.53 4.33
CA CYS A 235 0.78 -4.81 3.21
C CYS A 235 1.65 -3.64 3.70
N GLY A 236 2.85 -3.49 3.14
CA GLY A 236 3.78 -2.41 3.49
C GLY A 236 5.23 -2.86 3.74
N ASP A 237 5.89 -2.26 4.73
CA ASP A 237 7.32 -2.52 5.00
C ASP A 237 7.58 -3.96 5.48
N ALA A 238 8.39 -4.69 4.72
CA ALA A 238 8.76 -6.08 5.04
C ALA A 238 9.72 -6.17 6.23
N LYS A 239 10.62 -5.20 6.39
CA LYS A 239 11.75 -5.30 7.32
C LYS A 239 11.32 -5.25 8.78
N ASN A 240 10.45 -4.31 9.11
CA ASN A 240 10.01 -4.08 10.47
C ASN A 240 8.53 -4.38 10.61
N MET A 241 7.68 -3.73 9.81
CA MET A 241 6.23 -3.75 10.04
C MET A 241 5.64 -5.16 9.97
N ALA A 242 5.88 -5.90 8.88
CA ALA A 242 5.33 -7.24 8.71
C ALA A 242 5.77 -8.21 9.83
N LYS A 243 7.04 -8.16 10.23
CA LYS A 243 7.57 -8.95 11.34
C LYS A 243 6.89 -8.60 12.67
N ASN A 244 6.68 -7.31 12.95
CA ASN A 244 6.05 -6.84 14.18
C ASN A 244 4.58 -7.24 14.25
N VAL A 245 3.86 -7.17 13.12
CA VAL A 245 2.47 -7.64 13.00
C VAL A 245 2.37 -9.13 13.24
N LEU A 246 3.26 -9.93 12.62
CA LEU A 246 3.29 -11.38 12.82
C LEU A 246 3.52 -11.74 14.29
N GLU A 247 4.53 -11.14 14.92
CA GLU A 247 4.84 -11.38 16.34
C GLU A 247 3.67 -10.99 17.24
N THR A 248 2.99 -9.89 16.89
CA THR A 248 1.83 -9.42 17.64
C THR A 248 0.65 -10.39 17.54
N PHE A 249 0.40 -10.99 16.38
CA PHE A 249 -0.60 -12.05 16.29
C PHE A 249 -0.21 -13.25 17.16
N ILE A 250 1.07 -13.64 17.19
CA ILE A 250 1.55 -14.71 18.07
C ILE A 250 1.30 -14.36 19.54
N ASP A 251 1.65 -13.15 19.99
CA ASP A 251 1.35 -12.64 21.34
C ASP A 251 -0.15 -12.72 21.67
N VAL A 252 -1.00 -12.25 20.75
CA VAL A 252 -2.46 -12.26 20.90
C VAL A 252 -2.99 -13.69 21.06
N LEU A 253 -2.51 -14.64 20.27
CA LEU A 253 -2.90 -16.04 20.38
C LEU A 253 -2.46 -16.68 21.69
N GLN A 254 -1.25 -16.39 22.17
CA GLN A 254 -0.78 -16.89 23.46
C GLN A 254 -1.68 -16.39 24.59
N ASN A 255 -2.00 -15.09 24.60
CA ASN A 255 -2.79 -14.46 25.66
C ASN A 255 -4.25 -14.92 25.68
N ILE A 256 -4.89 -15.07 24.51
CA ILE A 256 -6.34 -15.35 24.44
C ILE A 256 -6.63 -16.84 24.40
N LYS A 257 -5.84 -17.63 23.68
CA LYS A 257 -6.06 -19.08 23.54
C LYS A 257 -5.23 -19.91 24.53
N GLY A 258 -4.35 -19.28 25.31
CA GLY A 258 -3.46 -19.97 26.26
C GLY A 258 -2.42 -20.87 25.57
N LEU A 259 -2.10 -20.60 24.31
CA LEU A 259 -1.13 -21.38 23.53
C LEU A 259 0.31 -21.05 23.94
N SER A 260 1.21 -22.00 23.79
CA SER A 260 2.65 -21.69 23.81
C SER A 260 3.06 -20.89 22.56
N HIS A 261 4.23 -20.26 22.61
CA HIS A 261 4.78 -19.50 21.49
C HIS A 261 4.89 -20.37 20.21
N GLU A 262 5.40 -21.60 20.35
CA GLU A 262 5.55 -22.55 19.24
C GLU A 262 4.21 -22.97 18.64
N GLU A 263 3.20 -23.21 19.48
CA GLU A 263 1.85 -23.55 19.03
C GLU A 263 1.18 -22.40 18.30
N ALA A 264 1.26 -21.18 18.86
CA ALA A 264 0.73 -19.98 18.22
C ALA A 264 1.39 -19.72 16.85
N LYS A 265 2.70 -19.90 16.76
CA LYS A 265 3.44 -19.80 15.50
C LYS A 265 3.01 -20.86 14.48
N LYS A 266 2.78 -22.09 14.93
CA LYS A 266 2.26 -23.18 14.08
C LYS A 266 0.85 -22.90 13.59
N ASP A 267 0.00 -22.30 14.43
CA ASP A 267 -1.36 -21.87 14.09
C ASP A 267 -1.33 -20.81 12.97
N ILE A 268 -0.50 -19.76 13.08
CA ILE A 268 -0.35 -18.77 12.01
C ILE A 268 0.23 -19.39 10.75
N TRP A 269 1.19 -20.31 10.87
CA TRP A 269 1.73 -21.02 9.70
C TRP A 269 0.65 -21.84 8.97
N LYS A 270 -0.27 -22.46 9.70
CA LYS A 270 -1.43 -23.14 9.12
C LYS A 270 -2.32 -22.16 8.33
N LEU A 271 -2.62 -20.98 8.88
CA LEU A 271 -3.38 -19.95 8.15
C LEU A 271 -2.68 -19.50 6.86
N ARG A 272 -1.34 -19.46 6.84
CA ARG A 272 -0.56 -19.17 5.62
C ARG A 272 -0.69 -20.29 4.58
N GLN A 273 -0.64 -21.56 4.99
CA GLN A 273 -0.84 -22.71 4.10
C GLN A 273 -2.27 -22.75 3.53
N GLU A 274 -3.25 -22.30 4.30
CA GLU A 274 -4.65 -22.16 3.88
C GLU A 274 -4.91 -20.91 3.02
N HIS A 275 -3.89 -20.12 2.70
CA HIS A 275 -4.01 -18.82 2.00
C HIS A 275 -4.94 -17.82 2.69
N ARG A 276 -5.12 -17.95 4.00
CA ARG A 276 -5.93 -17.07 4.86
C ARG A 276 -5.11 -16.02 5.59
N TYR A 277 -3.79 -16.14 5.60
CA TYR A 277 -2.87 -15.09 6.01
C TYR A 277 -1.93 -14.81 4.83
N VAL A 278 -2.05 -13.63 4.22
CA VAL A 278 -1.35 -13.25 2.98
C VAL A 278 -0.60 -11.92 3.17
N GLU A 279 0.63 -11.84 2.67
CA GLU A 279 1.50 -10.66 2.78
C GLU A 279 1.86 -10.11 1.40
N ASP A 280 1.72 -8.80 1.19
CA ASP A 280 2.29 -8.06 0.06
C ASP A 280 3.25 -6.99 0.60
N VAL A 281 4.51 -7.37 0.74
CA VAL A 281 5.51 -6.58 1.48
C VAL A 281 6.69 -6.19 0.60
N TRP A 282 7.18 -4.98 0.81
CA TRP A 282 8.26 -4.36 0.05
C TRP A 282 9.26 -3.66 0.98
N THR A 283 10.39 -3.24 0.41
CA THR A 283 11.50 -2.59 1.14
C THR A 283 12.05 -1.40 0.39
#